data_AF-A0A1G7GWU8-F1
#
_entry.id   AF-A0A1G7GWU8-F1
#
_cell.length_a   1.000
_cell.length_b   1.000
_cell.length_c   1.000
_cell.angle_alpha   90.00
_cell.angle_beta   90.00
_cell.angle_gamma   90.00
#
_symmetry.space_group_name_H-M   'P 1'
#
loop_
_entity.id
_entity.type
_entity.pdbx_description
1 polymer ?
#
loop_
_entity_poly.entity_id
_entity_poly.type
_entity_poly.pdbx_seq_one_letter_code
_entity_poly.pdbx_strand_id
1 'polypeptide(L)'
;MSPTGPGWADLPFFAEDWPALRDRLAARDAVAPPAALRFRALDLTAPEDVRVVILGQDPYPTPGHATGLAFSVPGDLRKLPPSLRNIFAEMRDDIGCAPESGDLTHWAQQGVLLLNTALSVDPGQPGSHARWGWDRLVAQVLDRAARRPCAFLLWGNHAQKVARPFTGPEHLVIETAHPSPLAARRGFFGSRPFGRINDWLEARGEAPIDWCHASRGDAQTLSNTASDG
;
A
#
# COMPACT_ATOMS: atom_id res chain seq x y z
N MET A 1 16.01 -13.33 5.81
CA MET A 1 15.96 -12.12 6.67
C MET A 1 14.52 -11.93 7.11
N SER A 2 14.27 -11.60 8.37
CA SER A 2 12.96 -11.12 8.86
C SER A 2 12.87 -9.61 8.61
N PRO A 3 11.71 -8.96 8.82
CA PRO A 3 11.62 -7.50 8.83
C PRO A 3 12.68 -6.92 9.76
N THR A 4 13.30 -5.84 9.32
CA THR A 4 14.29 -5.07 10.05
C THR A 4 13.67 -3.85 10.74
N GLY A 5 12.46 -3.44 10.35
CA GLY A 5 11.68 -2.41 11.02
C GLY A 5 11.10 -2.85 12.37
N PRO A 6 10.72 -1.89 13.23
CA PRO A 6 10.22 -2.18 14.58
C PRO A 6 8.84 -2.85 14.57
N GLY A 7 8.59 -3.72 15.55
CA GLY A 7 7.25 -4.12 15.97
C GLY A 7 6.57 -5.30 15.25
N TRP A 8 7.11 -5.79 14.12
CA TRP A 8 6.53 -6.94 13.39
C TRP A 8 7.26 -8.27 13.60
N ALA A 9 8.54 -8.22 14.01
CA ALA A 9 9.37 -9.42 14.08
C ALA A 9 8.95 -10.42 15.17
N ASP A 10 8.09 -10.01 16.11
CA ASP A 10 7.49 -10.83 17.16
C ASP A 10 6.28 -11.65 16.69
N LEU A 11 5.79 -11.42 15.47
CA LEU A 11 4.66 -12.17 14.92
C LEU A 11 5.01 -13.68 14.82
N PRO A 12 4.13 -14.59 15.28
CA PRO A 12 4.36 -16.04 15.25
C PRO A 12 4.83 -16.58 13.90
N PHE A 13 4.34 -15.99 12.80
CA PHE A 13 4.75 -16.32 11.44
C PHE A 13 6.28 -16.39 11.28
N PHE A 14 7.04 -15.48 11.88
CA PHE A 14 8.49 -15.43 11.70
C PHE A 14 9.23 -16.57 12.40
N ALA A 15 8.66 -17.14 13.46
CA ALA A 15 9.21 -18.29 14.15
C ALA A 15 8.70 -19.61 13.56
N GLU A 16 7.42 -19.68 13.19
CA GLU A 16 6.71 -20.93 12.87
C GLU A 16 6.67 -21.25 11.37
N ASP A 17 6.47 -20.23 10.52
CA ASP A 17 6.21 -20.41 9.09
C ASP A 17 7.39 -19.97 8.20
N TRP A 18 8.02 -18.86 8.58
CA TRP A 18 9.02 -18.19 7.78
C TRP A 18 10.26 -19.04 7.47
N PRO A 19 10.82 -19.87 8.38
CA PRO A 19 12.00 -20.67 8.07
C PRO A 19 11.80 -21.57 6.84
N ALA A 20 10.70 -22.33 6.79
CA ALA A 20 10.40 -23.22 5.67
C ALA A 20 10.11 -22.44 4.37
N LEU A 21 9.35 -21.34 4.46
CA LEU A 21 9.05 -20.51 3.30
C LEU A 21 10.30 -19.82 2.75
N ARG A 22 11.18 -19.31 3.61
CA ARG A 22 12.46 -18.70 3.25
C ARG A 22 13.33 -19.71 2.50
N ASP A 23 13.44 -20.93 3.00
CA ASP A 23 14.28 -21.96 2.36
C ASP A 23 13.70 -22.37 1.00
N ARG A 24 12.37 -22.47 0.89
CA ARG A 24 11.67 -22.67 -0.39
C ARG A 24 11.93 -21.53 -1.37
N LEU A 25 11.92 -20.28 -0.92
CA LEU A 25 12.22 -19.11 -1.76
C LEU A 25 13.70 -19.08 -2.19
N ALA A 26 14.61 -19.49 -1.31
CA ALA A 26 16.05 -19.55 -1.60
C ALA A 26 16.40 -20.63 -2.64
N ALA A 27 15.57 -21.67 -2.77
CA ALA A 27 15.70 -22.70 -3.79
C ALA A 27 15.16 -22.29 -5.18
N ARG A 28 14.69 -21.05 -5.35
CA ARG A 28 14.19 -20.53 -6.64
C ARG A 28 15.30 -19.79 -7.38
N ASP A 29 15.34 -19.97 -8.70
CA ASP A 29 16.32 -19.27 -9.57
C ASP A 29 16.11 -17.75 -9.55
N ALA A 30 14.85 -17.30 -9.51
CA ALA A 30 14.50 -15.90 -9.42
C ALA A 30 13.15 -15.71 -8.73
N VAL A 31 13.06 -14.68 -7.88
CA VAL A 31 11.83 -14.28 -7.18
C VAL A 31 11.77 -12.76 -7.10
N ALA A 32 10.60 -12.20 -7.37
CA ALA A 32 10.31 -10.79 -7.14
C ALA A 32 9.46 -10.61 -5.87
N PRO A 33 9.67 -9.53 -5.09
CA PRO A 33 10.80 -8.60 -5.17
C PRO A 33 12.12 -9.25 -4.69
N PRO A 34 13.27 -8.59 -4.90
CA PRO A 34 14.53 -8.95 -4.26
C PRO A 34 14.36 -9.17 -2.75
N ALA A 35 15.12 -10.11 -2.17
CA ALA A 35 14.92 -10.54 -0.79
C ALA A 35 14.97 -9.40 0.24
N ALA A 36 15.83 -8.39 0.02
CA ALA A 36 15.97 -7.22 0.89
C ALA A 36 14.72 -6.30 0.88
N LEU A 37 13.87 -6.38 -0.14
CA LEU A 37 12.66 -5.57 -0.26
C LEU A 37 11.40 -6.33 0.13
N ARG A 38 11.50 -7.63 0.44
CA ARG A 38 10.33 -8.50 0.63
C ARG A 38 9.40 -8.03 1.75
N PHE A 39 9.98 -7.48 2.81
CA PHE A 39 9.25 -6.99 3.98
C PHE A 39 9.20 -5.47 4.04
N ARG A 40 9.51 -4.77 2.93
CA ARG A 40 9.65 -3.31 2.92
C ARG A 40 8.40 -2.57 3.43
N ALA A 41 7.20 -3.09 3.16
CA ALA A 41 5.95 -2.53 3.70
C ALA A 41 5.92 -2.55 5.23
N LEU A 42 6.42 -3.63 5.84
CA LEU A 42 6.52 -3.78 7.30
C LEU A 42 7.70 -2.97 7.85
N ASP A 43 8.78 -2.85 7.09
CA ASP A 43 9.96 -2.08 7.49
C ASP A 43 9.68 -0.56 7.54
N LEU A 44 8.82 -0.06 6.65
CA LEU A 44 8.51 1.37 6.53
C LEU A 44 7.31 1.82 7.37
N THR A 45 6.50 0.89 7.87
CA THR A 45 5.28 1.20 8.62
C THR A 45 5.19 0.30 9.84
N ALA A 46 5.58 0.83 11.01
CA ALA A 46 5.46 0.10 12.28
C ALA A 46 3.98 -0.20 12.61
N PRO A 47 3.67 -1.25 13.39
CA PRO A 47 2.29 -1.59 13.71
C PRO A 47 1.49 -0.45 14.35
N GLU A 48 2.12 0.30 15.23
CA GLU A 48 1.55 1.45 15.93
C GLU A 48 1.37 2.68 15.05
N ASP A 49 2.06 2.74 13.91
CA ASP A 49 2.02 3.85 12.97
C ASP A 49 1.03 3.60 11.81
N VAL A 50 0.37 2.43 11.78
CA VAL A 50 -0.62 2.12 10.74
C VAL A 50 -1.83 3.03 10.89
N ARG A 51 -2.11 3.79 9.83
CA ARG A 51 -3.23 4.73 9.71
C ARG A 51 -4.15 4.39 8.55
N VAL A 52 -3.58 3.85 7.48
CA VAL A 52 -4.30 3.36 6.30
C VAL A 52 -3.76 2.00 5.91
N VAL A 53 -4.63 1.07 5.51
CA VAL A 53 -4.29 -0.24 4.95
C VAL A 53 -4.77 -0.30 3.50
N ILE A 54 -3.85 -0.56 2.57
CA ILE A 54 -4.16 -0.82 1.16
C ILE A 54 -3.61 -2.19 0.81
N LEU A 55 -4.49 -3.06 0.30
CA LEU A 55 -4.12 -4.42 -0.06
C LEU A 55 -3.97 -4.61 -1.57
N GLY A 56 -2.79 -5.08 -1.98
CA GLY A 56 -2.56 -5.65 -3.30
C GLY A 56 -2.64 -7.18 -3.28
N GLN A 57 -2.64 -7.83 -4.44
CA GLN A 57 -2.69 -9.29 -4.53
C GLN A 57 -1.30 -9.91 -4.42
N ASP A 58 -0.45 -9.63 -5.40
CA ASP A 58 0.92 -10.10 -5.54
C ASP A 58 1.86 -8.95 -5.97
N PRO A 59 3.18 -9.07 -5.75
CA PRO A 59 4.14 -8.09 -6.27
C PRO A 59 4.08 -8.08 -7.80
N TYR A 60 4.54 -7.00 -8.43
CA TYR A 60 4.61 -6.97 -9.88
C TYR A 60 5.49 -8.11 -10.42
N PRO A 61 4.97 -9.00 -11.29
CA PRO A 61 5.74 -10.11 -11.84
C PRO A 61 6.73 -9.64 -12.93
N THR A 62 6.60 -8.41 -13.41
CA THR A 62 7.55 -7.82 -14.36
C THR A 62 8.90 -7.57 -13.66
N PRO A 63 10.01 -8.10 -14.19
CA PRO A 63 11.34 -7.89 -13.61
C PRO A 63 11.64 -6.39 -13.38
N GLY A 64 12.16 -6.07 -12.20
CA GLY A 64 12.50 -4.70 -11.80
C GLY A 64 11.33 -3.84 -11.32
N HIS A 65 10.07 -4.28 -11.45
CA HIS A 65 8.93 -3.44 -11.04
C HIS A 65 8.55 -3.60 -9.56
N ALA A 66 8.77 -4.76 -8.95
CA ALA A 66 8.36 -5.01 -7.57
C ALA A 66 9.32 -4.37 -6.57
N THR A 67 8.79 -3.46 -5.74
CA THR A 67 9.56 -2.72 -4.72
C THR A 67 9.30 -3.17 -3.30
N GLY A 68 8.45 -4.20 -3.10
CA GLY A 68 8.03 -4.63 -1.75
C GLY A 68 6.84 -3.88 -1.18
N LEU A 69 6.34 -2.84 -1.87
CA LEU A 69 5.12 -2.12 -1.54
C LEU A 69 4.05 -2.43 -2.59
N ALA A 70 2.81 -2.67 -2.16
CA ALA A 70 1.69 -2.86 -3.06
C ALA A 70 1.53 -1.64 -3.99
N PHE A 71 1.30 -1.88 -5.28
CA PHE A 71 1.11 -0.87 -6.34
C PHE A 71 2.30 0.06 -6.65
N SER A 72 3.31 0.14 -5.78
CA SER A 72 4.51 0.94 -6.04
C SER A 72 5.46 0.29 -7.04
N VAL A 73 6.14 1.12 -7.81
CA VAL A 73 7.25 0.75 -8.70
C VAL A 73 8.44 1.69 -8.49
N PRO A 74 9.66 1.38 -9.00
CA PRO A 74 10.78 2.31 -8.91
C PRO A 74 10.45 3.68 -9.53
N GLY A 75 10.95 4.76 -8.92
CA GLY A 75 10.66 6.14 -9.32
C GLY A 75 11.21 6.52 -10.71
N ASP A 76 12.23 5.82 -11.19
CA ASP A 76 12.85 6.03 -12.51
C ASP A 76 12.10 5.32 -13.65
N LEU A 77 11.05 4.53 -13.36
CA LEU A 77 10.24 3.89 -14.39
C LEU A 77 9.41 4.90 -15.18
N ARG A 78 9.75 5.07 -16.45
CA ARG A 78 9.03 5.96 -17.38
C ARG A 78 7.57 5.56 -17.64
N LYS A 79 7.26 4.26 -17.63
CA LYS A 79 5.91 3.76 -17.94
C LYS A 79 5.32 3.07 -16.72
N LEU A 80 4.46 3.80 -16.02
CA LEU A 80 3.74 3.28 -14.86
C LEU A 80 2.84 2.08 -15.25
N PRO A 81 2.70 1.07 -14.39
CA PRO A 81 1.74 -0.01 -14.58
C PRO A 81 0.30 0.51 -14.76
N PRO A 82 -0.56 -0.20 -15.54
CA PRO A 82 -1.91 0.27 -15.81
C PRO A 82 -2.76 0.57 -14.56
N SER A 83 -2.67 -0.28 -13.54
CA SER A 83 -3.40 -0.05 -12.29
C SER A 83 -2.93 1.23 -11.58
N LEU A 84 -1.62 1.48 -11.52
CA LEU A 84 -1.08 2.69 -10.88
C LEU A 84 -1.45 3.96 -11.66
N ARG A 85 -1.47 3.90 -13.00
CA ARG A 85 -1.98 5.02 -13.81
C ARG A 85 -3.44 5.35 -13.50
N ASN A 86 -4.27 4.32 -13.32
CA ASN A 86 -5.68 4.53 -12.96
C ASN A 86 -5.81 5.07 -11.54
N ILE A 87 -5.01 4.60 -10.58
CA ILE A 87 -4.92 5.18 -9.24
C ILE A 87 -4.60 6.67 -9.33
N PHE A 88 -3.58 7.07 -10.08
CA PHE A 88 -3.21 8.47 -10.23
C PHE A 88 -4.26 9.30 -10.99
N ALA A 89 -5.02 8.70 -11.90
CA ALA A 89 -6.14 9.40 -12.54
C ALA A 89 -7.25 9.68 -11.52
N GLU A 90 -7.63 8.68 -10.71
CA GLU A 90 -8.61 8.89 -9.64
C GLU A 90 -8.15 9.92 -8.61
N MET A 91 -6.87 9.91 -8.23
CA MET A 91 -6.33 10.92 -7.30
C MET A 91 -6.46 12.34 -7.85
N ARG A 92 -6.21 12.56 -9.15
CA ARG A 92 -6.38 13.89 -9.75
C ARG A 92 -7.84 14.33 -9.73
N ASP A 93 -8.76 13.42 -9.96
CA ASP A 93 -10.21 13.70 -9.94
C ASP A 93 -10.77 13.88 -8.52
N ASP A 94 -10.14 13.24 -7.52
CA ASP A 94 -10.53 13.26 -6.11
C ASP A 94 -9.93 14.46 -5.36
N ILE A 95 -8.61 14.58 -5.38
CA ILE A 95 -7.83 15.53 -4.56
C ILE A 95 -6.99 16.52 -5.39
N GLY A 96 -7.15 16.54 -6.71
CA GLY A 96 -6.52 17.53 -7.60
C GLY A 96 -5.04 17.30 -7.92
N CYS A 97 -4.42 16.24 -7.39
CA CYS A 97 -3.00 15.96 -7.59
C CYS A 97 -2.70 14.45 -7.63
N ALA A 98 -1.50 14.08 -8.05
CA ALA A 98 -0.96 12.73 -7.96
C ALA A 98 0.58 12.79 -7.86
N PRO A 99 1.25 11.75 -7.32
CA PRO A 99 2.71 11.67 -7.32
C PRO A 99 3.30 11.81 -8.72
N GLU A 100 4.49 12.42 -8.80
CA GLU A 100 5.23 12.59 -10.05
C GLU A 100 5.88 11.29 -10.54
N SER A 101 6.15 10.36 -9.62
CA SER A 101 6.77 9.07 -9.90
C SER A 101 5.93 7.90 -9.41
N GLY A 102 6.31 6.68 -9.79
CA GLY A 102 5.63 5.46 -9.32
C GLY A 102 6.08 4.97 -7.94
N ASP A 103 7.06 5.63 -7.33
CA ASP A 103 7.50 5.30 -5.98
C ASP A 103 6.50 5.86 -4.96
N LEU A 104 5.96 4.98 -4.11
CA LEU A 104 4.96 5.31 -3.09
C LEU A 104 5.54 5.22 -1.68
N THR A 105 6.88 5.27 -1.56
CA THR A 105 7.57 5.23 -0.26
C THR A 105 7.08 6.32 0.68
N HIS A 106 6.77 7.51 0.18
CA HIS A 106 6.26 8.61 1.00
C HIS A 106 4.89 8.33 1.60
N TRP A 107 4.06 7.48 0.98
CA TRP A 107 2.81 7.01 1.61
C TRP A 107 3.11 6.11 2.80
N ALA A 108 4.01 5.13 2.61
CA ALA A 108 4.37 4.17 3.65
C ALA A 108 4.95 4.85 4.90
N GLN A 109 5.81 5.86 4.70
CA GLN A 109 6.40 6.67 5.77
C GLN A 109 5.38 7.51 6.55
N GLN A 110 4.17 7.71 6.01
CA GLN A 110 3.08 8.45 6.67
C GLN A 110 2.05 7.53 7.37
N GLY A 111 2.32 6.22 7.42
CA GLY A 111 1.43 5.24 8.04
C GLY A 111 0.51 4.50 7.07
N VAL A 112 0.76 4.58 5.76
CA VAL A 112 0.00 3.80 4.76
C VAL A 112 0.65 2.44 4.56
N LEU A 113 0.08 1.40 5.17
CA LEU A 113 0.52 0.02 4.99
C LEU A 113 0.15 -0.50 3.59
N LEU A 114 1.12 -0.46 2.67
CA LEU A 114 1.01 -0.94 1.29
C LEU A 114 1.37 -2.43 1.18
N LEU A 115 0.47 -3.32 1.60
CA LEU A 115 0.76 -4.75 1.75
C LEU A 115 0.15 -5.60 0.63
N ASN A 116 0.93 -6.50 0.03
CA ASN A 116 0.38 -7.53 -0.86
C ASN A 116 -0.05 -8.76 -0.05
N THR A 117 -1.10 -9.45 -0.50
CA THR A 117 -1.55 -10.71 0.13
C THR A 117 -0.63 -11.90 -0.13
N ALA A 118 0.25 -11.79 -1.12
CA ALA A 118 1.45 -12.60 -1.28
C ALA A 118 2.67 -11.67 -1.36
N LEU A 119 3.73 -11.96 -0.62
CA LEU A 119 4.92 -11.07 -0.56
C LEU A 119 6.01 -11.49 -1.57
N SER A 120 5.70 -12.41 -2.47
CA SER A 120 6.64 -12.87 -3.49
C SER A 120 5.90 -13.38 -4.73
N VAL A 121 6.59 -13.45 -5.86
CA VAL A 121 6.10 -14.01 -7.11
C VAL A 121 7.28 -14.47 -7.97
N ASP A 122 7.10 -15.54 -8.73
CA ASP A 122 8.02 -15.89 -9.81
C ASP A 122 7.90 -14.84 -10.96
N PRO A 123 9.02 -14.35 -11.52
CA PRO A 123 8.96 -13.40 -12.62
C PRO A 123 8.11 -13.89 -13.80
N GLY A 124 7.24 -13.02 -14.31
CA GLY A 124 6.32 -13.32 -15.40
C GLY A 124 5.14 -14.26 -15.05
N GLN A 125 5.02 -14.72 -13.80
CA GLN A 125 3.99 -15.69 -13.39
C GLN A 125 3.11 -15.13 -12.26
N PRO A 126 2.12 -14.28 -12.58
CA PRO A 126 1.19 -13.71 -11.60
C PRO A 126 0.58 -14.80 -10.70
N GLY A 127 0.52 -14.55 -9.39
CA GLY A 127 -0.09 -15.46 -8.43
C GLY A 127 0.64 -16.79 -8.17
N SER A 128 1.83 -17.01 -8.75
CA SER A 128 2.64 -18.23 -8.56
C SER A 128 2.87 -18.61 -7.08
N HIS A 129 2.95 -17.62 -6.18
CA HIS A 129 3.15 -17.84 -4.74
C HIS A 129 1.92 -17.57 -3.87
N ALA A 130 0.72 -17.45 -4.45
CA ALA A 130 -0.49 -17.11 -3.70
C ALA A 130 -0.87 -18.14 -2.61
N ARG A 131 -0.44 -19.39 -2.76
CA ARG A 131 -0.73 -20.51 -1.82
C ARG A 131 0.51 -20.99 -1.06
N TRP A 132 1.50 -20.12 -0.87
CA TRP A 132 2.76 -20.48 -0.22
C TRP A 132 2.77 -20.22 1.30
N GLY A 133 1.64 -19.80 1.89
CA GLY A 133 1.52 -19.54 3.33
C GLY A 133 1.63 -18.05 3.71
N TRP A 134 1.73 -17.15 2.73
CA TRP A 134 1.76 -15.69 2.99
C TRP A 134 0.48 -15.17 3.64
N ASP A 135 -0.65 -15.84 3.42
CA ASP A 135 -1.93 -15.55 4.04
C ASP A 135 -1.87 -15.55 5.58
N ARG A 136 -1.01 -16.38 6.18
CA ARG A 136 -0.78 -16.42 7.63
C ARG A 136 -0.14 -15.13 8.14
N LEU A 137 0.92 -14.66 7.49
CA LEU A 137 1.56 -13.40 7.84
C LEU A 137 0.58 -12.23 7.66
N VAL A 138 -0.11 -12.19 6.53
CA VAL A 138 -1.05 -11.11 6.21
C VAL A 138 -2.17 -11.06 7.25
N ALA A 139 -2.74 -12.19 7.65
CA ALA A 139 -3.73 -12.25 8.72
C ALA A 139 -3.19 -11.71 10.04
N GLN A 140 -1.97 -12.10 10.45
CA GLN A 140 -1.35 -11.61 11.69
C GLN A 140 -1.03 -10.10 11.64
N VAL A 141 -0.59 -9.60 10.47
CA VAL A 141 -0.33 -8.17 10.26
C VAL A 141 -1.64 -7.37 10.32
N LEU A 142 -2.70 -7.84 9.67
CA LEU A 142 -4.01 -7.19 9.69
C LEU A 142 -4.65 -7.21 11.07
N ASP A 143 -4.57 -8.32 11.80
CA ASP A 143 -5.02 -8.41 13.20
C ASP A 143 -4.32 -7.36 14.06
N ARG A 144 -2.98 -7.28 13.97
CA ARG A 144 -2.19 -6.35 14.76
C ARG A 144 -2.46 -4.89 14.38
N ALA A 145 -2.55 -4.59 13.08
CA ALA A 145 -2.88 -3.26 12.58
C ALA A 145 -4.28 -2.81 13.00
N ALA A 146 -5.26 -3.72 13.00
CA ALA A 146 -6.64 -3.44 13.36
C ALA A 146 -6.85 -3.21 14.87
N ARG A 147 -5.83 -3.39 15.72
CA ARG A 147 -5.93 -3.07 17.17
C ARG A 147 -6.11 -1.57 17.43
N ARG A 148 -5.87 -0.74 16.44
CA ARG A 148 -6.11 0.71 16.46
C ARG A 148 -7.03 1.07 15.29
N PRO A 149 -7.89 2.07 15.45
CA PRO A 149 -8.67 2.60 14.33
C PRO A 149 -7.74 2.99 13.17
N CYS A 150 -8.08 2.52 11.98
CA CYS A 150 -7.36 2.80 10.75
C CYS A 150 -8.34 2.72 9.57
N ALA A 151 -7.95 3.31 8.43
CA ALA A 151 -8.75 3.27 7.22
C ALA A 151 -8.34 2.09 6.32
N PHE A 152 -9.28 1.21 5.99
CA PHE A 152 -9.11 0.14 5.02
C PHE A 152 -9.60 0.60 3.65
N LEU A 153 -8.69 0.70 2.69
CA LEU A 153 -9.00 0.98 1.29
C LEU A 153 -8.85 -0.30 0.47
N LEU A 154 -10.01 -0.91 0.17
CA LEU A 154 -10.11 -2.29 -0.30
C LEU A 154 -10.56 -2.33 -1.76
N TRP A 155 -9.58 -2.43 -2.65
CA TRP A 155 -9.80 -2.45 -4.09
C TRP A 155 -10.08 -3.86 -4.61
N GLY A 156 -11.33 -4.11 -4.96
CA GLY A 156 -11.82 -5.36 -5.53
C GLY A 156 -12.07 -6.48 -4.52
N ASN A 157 -12.80 -7.49 -4.99
CA ASN A 157 -13.31 -8.59 -4.15
C ASN A 157 -12.23 -9.36 -3.38
N HIS A 158 -11.01 -9.43 -3.90
CA HIS A 158 -9.91 -10.14 -3.23
C HIS A 158 -9.50 -9.42 -1.93
N ALA A 159 -9.18 -8.12 -2.02
CA ALA A 159 -8.84 -7.30 -0.87
C ALA A 159 -9.97 -7.26 0.17
N GLN A 160 -11.22 -7.09 -0.30
CA GLN A 160 -12.42 -7.08 0.54
C GLN A 160 -12.55 -8.39 1.34
N LYS A 161 -12.43 -9.54 0.68
CA LYS A 161 -12.53 -10.85 1.34
C LYS A 161 -11.43 -11.07 2.38
N VAL A 162 -10.20 -10.66 2.07
CA VAL A 162 -9.06 -10.84 2.98
C VAL A 162 -9.18 -9.95 4.21
N ALA A 163 -9.61 -8.69 4.04
CA ALA A 163 -9.70 -7.74 5.14
C ALA A 163 -10.95 -7.91 6.02
N ARG A 164 -12.05 -8.47 5.49
CA ARG A 164 -13.35 -8.58 6.17
C ARG A 164 -13.30 -9.10 7.62
N PRO A 165 -12.46 -10.08 8.01
CA PRO A 165 -12.38 -10.54 9.39
C PRO A 165 -11.78 -9.52 10.37
N PHE A 166 -11.09 -8.49 9.87
CA PHE A 166 -10.32 -7.51 10.63
C PHE A 166 -10.94 -6.10 10.59
N THR A 167 -12.11 -5.96 9.97
CA THR A 167 -12.83 -4.68 9.91
C THR A 167 -13.98 -4.65 10.91
N GLY A 168 -14.35 -3.44 11.34
CA GLY A 168 -15.31 -3.17 12.41
C GLY A 168 -15.75 -1.71 12.42
N PRO A 169 -16.73 -1.33 13.27
CA PRO A 169 -17.32 0.02 13.32
C PRO A 169 -16.33 1.14 13.70
N GLU A 170 -15.21 0.81 14.33
CA GLU A 170 -14.13 1.72 14.70
C GLU A 170 -13.24 2.12 13.50
N HIS A 171 -13.28 1.35 12.42
CA HIS A 171 -12.47 1.56 11.22
C HIS A 171 -13.27 2.30 10.13
N LEU A 172 -12.57 3.08 9.31
CA LEU A 172 -13.12 3.48 8.02
C LEU A 172 -12.91 2.35 7.02
N VAL A 173 -13.98 1.88 6.38
CA VAL A 173 -13.87 0.85 5.33
C VAL A 173 -14.40 1.44 4.02
N ILE A 174 -13.51 1.54 3.02
CA ILE A 174 -13.85 1.98 1.67
C ILE A 174 -13.62 0.82 0.71
N GLU A 175 -14.72 0.22 0.24
CA GLU A 175 -14.71 -0.87 -0.73
C GLU A 175 -15.04 -0.33 -2.13
N THR A 176 -14.20 -0.61 -3.13
CA THR A 176 -14.42 -0.17 -4.51
C THR A 176 -13.98 -1.25 -5.51
N ALA A 177 -14.25 -1.06 -6.80
CA ALA A 177 -13.72 -1.96 -7.82
C ALA A 177 -12.18 -1.87 -7.91
N HIS A 178 -11.52 -2.91 -8.43
CA HIS A 178 -10.06 -2.89 -8.56
C HIS A 178 -9.57 -1.88 -9.64
N PRO A 179 -8.46 -1.16 -9.43
CA PRO A 179 -7.94 -0.16 -10.38
C PRO A 179 -7.43 -0.73 -11.71
N SER A 180 -7.39 -2.06 -11.89
CA SER A 180 -7.00 -2.65 -13.18
C SER A 180 -7.92 -2.19 -14.32
N PRO A 181 -7.41 -2.08 -15.58
CA PRO A 181 -8.21 -1.67 -16.73
C PRO A 181 -9.51 -2.45 -16.94
N LEU A 182 -9.56 -3.72 -16.54
CA LEU A 182 -10.73 -4.60 -16.68
C LEU A 182 -11.90 -4.23 -15.76
N ALA A 183 -11.60 -3.59 -14.63
CA ALA A 183 -12.54 -3.33 -13.53
C ALA A 183 -12.71 -1.84 -13.21
N ALA A 184 -11.77 -0.97 -13.56
CA ALA A 184 -11.75 0.41 -13.07
C ALA A 184 -13.01 1.22 -13.42
N ARG A 185 -13.55 1.04 -14.64
CA ARG A 185 -14.79 1.70 -15.08
C ARG A 185 -16.06 1.19 -14.38
N ARG A 186 -15.98 0.10 -13.60
CA ARG A 186 -17.11 -0.52 -12.91
C ARG A 186 -17.24 -0.06 -11.44
N GLY A 187 -16.63 1.08 -11.09
CA GLY A 187 -16.76 1.68 -9.76
C GLY A 187 -15.45 1.97 -9.03
N PHE A 188 -14.29 1.89 -9.69
CA PHE A 188 -13.05 2.47 -9.14
C PHE A 188 -13.03 3.97 -9.39
N PHE A 189 -13.29 4.37 -10.64
CA PHE A 189 -13.36 5.78 -11.00
C PHE A 189 -14.58 6.46 -10.38
N GLY A 190 -14.37 7.64 -9.79
CA GLY A 190 -15.38 8.41 -9.04
C GLY A 190 -15.62 7.89 -7.62
N SER A 191 -14.80 6.97 -7.12
CA SER A 191 -14.93 6.44 -5.76
C SER A 191 -14.39 7.38 -4.68
N ARG A 192 -13.55 8.33 -5.08
CA ARG A 192 -12.99 9.42 -4.29
C ARG A 192 -12.44 8.99 -2.92
N PRO A 193 -11.59 7.95 -2.85
CA PRO A 193 -11.22 7.36 -1.57
C PRO A 193 -10.21 8.20 -0.79
N PHE A 194 -9.35 8.97 -1.46
CA PHE A 194 -8.23 9.68 -0.84
C PHE A 194 -8.72 10.89 -0.03
N GLY A 195 -9.65 11.67 -0.59
CA GLY A 195 -10.29 12.78 0.12
C GLY A 195 -11.06 12.27 1.35
N ARG A 196 -11.87 11.23 1.17
CA ARG A 196 -12.63 10.59 2.26
C ARG A 196 -11.77 10.07 3.40
N ILE A 197 -10.59 9.52 3.10
CA ILE A 197 -9.64 9.07 4.13
C ILE A 197 -9.09 10.27 4.90
N ASN A 198 -8.69 11.34 4.20
CA ASN A 198 -8.18 12.54 4.86
C ASN A 198 -9.27 13.21 5.74
N ASP A 199 -10.50 13.35 5.24
CA ASP A 199 -11.63 13.87 6.02
C ASP A 199 -11.84 13.06 7.31
N TRP A 200 -11.74 11.73 7.22
CA TRP A 200 -11.90 10.84 8.37
C TRP A 200 -10.76 10.98 9.39
N LEU A 201 -9.52 11.13 8.92
CA LEU A 201 -8.36 11.38 9.79
C LEU A 201 -8.49 12.74 10.50
N GLU A 202 -8.85 13.79 9.76
CA GLU A 202 -9.02 15.14 10.29
C GLU A 202 -10.15 15.22 11.32
N ALA A 203 -11.27 14.54 11.08
CA ALA A 203 -12.39 14.45 12.03
C ALA A 203 -11.99 13.81 13.37
N ARG A 204 -10.87 13.08 13.40
CA ARG A 204 -10.29 12.43 14.58
C ARG A 204 -9.12 13.21 15.18
N GLY A 205 -8.81 14.39 14.65
CA GLY A 205 -7.67 15.21 15.06
C GLY A 205 -6.32 14.67 14.59
N GLU A 206 -6.30 13.78 13.62
CA GLU A 206 -5.07 13.26 13.00
C GLU A 206 -4.71 14.09 11.75
N ALA A 207 -3.42 14.29 11.48
CA ALA A 207 -2.98 15.03 10.30
C ALA A 207 -3.38 14.29 9.01
N PRO A 208 -3.82 14.92 7.92
CA PRO A 208 -4.12 14.21 6.68
C PRO A 208 -2.89 13.51 6.09
N ILE A 209 -3.10 12.51 5.22
CA ILE A 209 -2.01 11.94 4.41
C ILE A 209 -1.71 12.90 3.25
N ASP A 210 -0.44 13.27 3.10
CA ASP A 210 0.07 13.89 1.86
C ASP A 210 0.24 12.80 0.80
N TRP A 211 -0.81 12.62 0.01
CA TRP A 211 -0.84 11.63 -1.06
C TRP A 211 0.03 12.00 -2.27
N CYS A 212 0.39 13.27 -2.46
CA CYS A 212 1.01 13.70 -3.71
C CYS A 212 2.52 13.93 -3.57
N HIS A 213 3.02 14.17 -2.36
CA HIS A 213 4.37 14.66 -2.12
C HIS A 213 4.70 15.85 -3.02
N ALA A 214 3.78 16.82 -3.05
CA ALA A 214 4.08 18.07 -3.71
C ALA A 214 5.24 18.71 -2.93
N SER A 215 6.35 18.97 -3.61
CA SER A 215 7.44 19.82 -3.12
C SER A 215 6.81 20.99 -2.35
N ARG A 216 7.12 21.12 -1.05
CA ARG A 216 6.73 22.31 -0.29
C ARG A 216 7.49 23.51 -0.87
N GLY A 217 6.96 24.06 -1.94
CA GLY A 217 7.52 25.17 -2.70
C GLY A 217 6.46 25.55 -3.70
N ASP A 218 5.43 26.25 -3.20
CA ASP A 218 4.50 27.13 -3.95
C ASP A 218 3.25 27.52 -3.13
N ALA A 219 3.26 27.32 -1.80
CA ALA A 219 2.21 27.85 -0.92
C ALA A 219 2.60 29.18 -0.24
N GLN A 220 3.60 29.91 -0.76
CA GLN A 220 4.08 31.16 -0.16
C GLN A 220 4.40 32.25 -1.20
N THR A 221 3.47 32.52 -2.12
CA THR A 221 3.55 33.71 -3.01
C THR A 221 2.22 34.47 -3.15
N LEU A 222 1.25 34.28 -2.24
CA LEU A 222 -0.02 35.03 -2.26
C LEU A 222 -0.33 35.75 -0.95
N SER A 223 0.68 36.26 -0.25
CA SER A 223 0.46 37.13 0.92
C SER A 223 1.49 38.25 1.07
N ASN A 224 1.92 38.89 -0.01
CA ASN A 224 2.73 40.11 0.13
C ASN A 224 2.60 41.09 -1.07
N THR A 225 1.39 41.53 -1.38
CA THR A 225 1.14 42.80 -2.10
C THR A 225 -0.19 43.39 -1.66
N ALA A 226 -0.27 43.86 -0.41
CA ALA A 226 -1.32 44.77 0.04
C ALA A 226 -0.89 45.40 1.37
N SER A 227 0.14 46.26 1.34
CA SER A 227 0.44 47.30 2.33
C SER A 227 1.68 48.05 1.85
N ASP A 228 1.50 49.09 1.05
CA ASP A 228 2.26 50.34 1.16
C ASP A 228 1.76 51.33 0.09
N GLY A 229 1.34 52.52 0.56
CA GLY A 229 1.36 53.78 -0.18
C GLY A 229 0.23 54.04 -1.17
#